data_AF-A0A7V3NC88-F1
#
_entry.id   AF-A0A7V3NC88-F1
#
_cell.length_a   1.000
_cell.length_b   1.000
_cell.length_c   1.000
_cell.angle_alpha   90.00
_cell.angle_beta   90.00
_cell.angle_gamma   90.00
#
_symmetry.space_group_name_H-M   'P 1'
#
loop_
_entity.id
_entity.type
_entity.pdbx_description
1 polymer ?
#
loop_
_entity_poly.entity_id
_entity_poly.type
_entity_poly.pdbx_seq_one_letter_code
_entity_poly.pdbx_strand_id
1 'polypeptide(L)'
;NPNERFEVITVGTSADLMPGEPVIAVGNAFGYEHTVTRGIISALGRAVQVSDAQFYEDLIQTDASINPGNSGGPLLNIDGEMIGINVAVRAGAQGIGFAIPVDKAMAVAAQLLAQCGSKKNWHGIVSAKPGPGKNTGLVVASVEQASPAAAAGLQPGDVILDVGQPSGAQPWQTKVERPLDFYRALVDLEPGQELELSVRRGGEKVTLQLTLAQAAPAKQPTNPTWEILGLELKPIPPAEFRRQFQTRYEGGLLVVAVRPGSPAAEQGIRRGDVLVGMHIWSTLSVENVLWVMKRPDFASLNPIKFFILRGNDTLYGYLPVSLHELGP
;
A
#
# COMPACT_ATOMS: atom_id res chain seq x y z
N ASN A 1 -10.14 28.07 -2.00
CA ASN A 1 -9.25 29.18 -1.59
C ASN A 1 -8.20 28.58 -0.65
N PRO A 2 -6.88 28.65 -0.92
CA PRO A 2 -5.87 27.90 -0.14
C PRO A 2 -5.80 28.29 1.35
N ASN A 3 -6.42 29.41 1.75
CA ASN A 3 -6.50 29.87 3.14
C ASN A 3 -7.82 29.52 3.84
N GLU A 4 -8.73 28.82 3.16
CA GLU A 4 -10.01 28.41 3.71
C GLU A 4 -9.84 27.11 4.49
N ARG A 5 -10.16 27.15 5.79
CA ARG A 5 -10.17 25.94 6.63
C ARG A 5 -11.43 25.16 6.31
N PHE A 6 -11.27 24.00 5.69
CA PHE A 6 -12.37 23.06 5.51
C PHE A 6 -12.73 22.41 6.85
N GLU A 7 -14.03 22.28 7.10
CA GLU A 7 -14.50 21.41 8.17
C GLU A 7 -14.20 19.96 7.79
N VAL A 8 -13.68 19.22 8.77
CA VAL A 8 -13.32 17.82 8.62
C VAL A 8 -14.27 16.96 9.44
N ILE A 9 -14.55 15.76 8.95
CA ILE A 9 -15.39 14.81 9.66
C ILE A 9 -14.63 14.18 10.84
N THR A 10 -15.33 13.96 11.96
CA THR A 10 -14.79 13.16 13.06
C THR A 10 -14.66 11.71 12.62
N VAL A 11 -13.47 11.14 12.79
CA VAL A 11 -13.20 9.76 12.37
C VAL A 11 -13.32 8.84 13.58
N GLY A 12 -14.33 7.96 13.57
CA GLY A 12 -14.52 6.95 14.60
C GLY A 12 -13.58 5.76 14.44
N THR A 13 -14.04 4.60 14.88
CA THR A 13 -13.39 3.30 14.68
C THR A 13 -14.36 2.30 14.09
N SER A 14 -13.82 1.32 13.37
CA SER A 14 -14.55 0.17 12.84
C SER A 14 -14.22 -1.13 13.59
N ALA A 15 -13.37 -1.07 14.62
CA ALA A 15 -12.78 -2.24 15.26
C ALA A 15 -13.73 -2.98 16.22
N ASP A 16 -14.75 -2.31 16.73
CA ASP A 16 -15.69 -2.81 17.74
C ASP A 16 -17.16 -2.77 17.29
N LEU A 17 -17.39 -2.54 15.99
CA LEU A 17 -18.72 -2.53 15.41
C LEU A 17 -19.45 -3.85 15.65
N MET A 18 -20.76 -3.77 15.86
CA MET A 18 -21.64 -4.93 16.03
C MET A 18 -22.79 -4.94 15.02
N PRO A 19 -23.16 -6.10 14.47
CA PRO A 19 -24.41 -6.23 13.73
C PRO A 19 -25.61 -5.76 14.56
N GLY A 20 -26.49 -4.97 13.94
CA GLY A 20 -27.64 -4.33 14.59
C GLY A 20 -27.42 -2.86 14.97
N GLU A 21 -26.17 -2.38 14.97
CA GLU A 21 -25.90 -0.98 15.27
C GLU A 21 -26.52 -0.04 14.21
N PRO A 22 -27.22 1.02 14.62
CA PRO A 22 -27.77 2.01 13.70
C PRO A 22 -26.67 2.80 12.99
N VAL A 23 -26.86 2.99 11.69
CA VAL A 23 -25.92 3.75 10.84
C VAL A 23 -26.65 4.74 9.93
N ILE A 24 -25.91 5.76 9.52
CA ILE A 24 -26.36 6.80 8.59
C ILE A 24 -25.40 6.80 7.40
N ALA A 25 -25.93 6.68 6.18
CA ALA A 25 -25.14 6.83 4.96
C ALA A 25 -25.44 8.18 4.30
N VAL A 26 -24.39 8.93 3.99
CA VAL A 26 -24.47 10.26 3.38
C VAL A 26 -23.79 10.24 2.00
N GLY A 27 -24.39 10.92 1.03
CA GLY A 27 -23.83 11.01 -0.32
C GLY A 27 -24.64 11.91 -1.26
N ASN A 28 -24.29 11.87 -2.55
CA ASN A 28 -24.97 12.62 -3.60
C ASN A 28 -25.66 11.64 -4.57
N ALA A 29 -26.69 10.94 -4.08
CA ALA A 29 -27.37 9.89 -4.84
C ALA A 29 -27.94 10.43 -6.15
N PHE A 30 -27.52 9.91 -7.30
CA PHE A 30 -27.97 10.31 -8.64
C PHE A 30 -27.84 11.82 -8.96
N GLY A 31 -26.99 12.56 -8.23
CA GLY A 31 -26.89 14.02 -8.37
C GLY A 31 -27.91 14.81 -7.55
N TYR A 32 -28.72 14.15 -6.71
CA TYR A 32 -29.47 14.81 -5.64
C TYR A 32 -28.51 15.14 -4.49
N GLU A 33 -28.10 16.41 -4.45
CA GLU A 33 -27.18 16.92 -3.44
C GLU A 33 -27.70 16.61 -2.02
N HIS A 34 -26.78 16.23 -1.12
CA HIS A 34 -27.05 16.03 0.31
C HIS A 34 -28.10 14.95 0.66
N THR A 35 -28.02 13.78 0.03
CA THR A 35 -28.88 12.64 0.38
C THR A 35 -28.39 11.93 1.64
N VAL A 36 -29.32 11.72 2.58
CA VAL A 36 -29.07 10.98 3.84
C VAL A 36 -30.02 9.80 3.93
N THR A 37 -29.49 8.62 4.25
CA THR A 37 -30.29 7.41 4.48
C THR A 37 -29.87 6.74 5.78
N ARG A 38 -30.77 5.98 6.40
CA ARG A 38 -30.53 5.28 7.66
C ARG A 38 -30.71 3.79 7.47
N GLY A 39 -29.92 3.01 8.19
CA GLY A 39 -30.05 1.56 8.30
C GLY A 39 -29.38 1.06 9.57
N ILE A 40 -28.94 -0.18 9.53
CA ILE A 40 -28.12 -0.84 10.54
C ILE A 40 -26.89 -1.49 9.90
N ILE A 41 -25.93 -1.88 10.73
CA ILE A 41 -24.90 -2.85 10.35
C ILE A 41 -25.57 -4.21 10.23
N SER A 42 -25.64 -4.77 9.03
CA SER A 42 -26.26 -6.08 8.78
C SER A 42 -25.27 -7.23 8.98
N ALA A 43 -23.99 -7.00 8.69
CA ALA A 43 -22.90 -7.98 8.84
C ALA A 43 -21.53 -7.28 8.75
N LEU A 44 -20.49 -7.96 9.20
CA LEU A 44 -19.09 -7.53 9.11
C LEU A 44 -18.27 -8.59 8.37
N GLY A 45 -17.08 -8.22 7.89
CA GLY A 45 -16.14 -9.17 7.27
C GLY A 45 -16.59 -9.70 5.90
N ARG A 46 -17.42 -8.96 5.15
CA ARG A 46 -17.91 -9.44 3.85
C ARG A 46 -16.85 -9.35 2.77
N ALA A 47 -16.67 -10.43 2.02
CA ALA A 47 -15.94 -10.44 0.77
C ALA A 47 -16.93 -10.32 -0.40
N VAL A 48 -16.71 -9.36 -1.29
CA VAL A 48 -17.65 -9.02 -2.36
C VAL A 48 -16.89 -8.78 -3.66
N GLN A 49 -17.28 -9.51 -4.69
CA GLN A 49 -16.91 -9.22 -6.06
C GLN A 49 -17.91 -8.22 -6.65
N VAL A 50 -17.45 -7.01 -6.94
CA VAL A 50 -18.29 -5.94 -7.50
C VAL A 50 -18.21 -5.91 -9.02
N SER A 51 -17.11 -6.40 -9.60
CA SER A 51 -16.93 -6.64 -11.03
C SER A 51 -15.89 -7.74 -11.28
N ASP A 52 -15.69 -8.14 -12.54
CA ASP A 52 -14.64 -9.10 -12.92
C ASP A 52 -13.23 -8.68 -12.50
N ALA A 53 -12.99 -7.36 -12.37
CA ALA A 53 -11.69 -6.81 -12.00
C ALA A 53 -11.62 -6.29 -10.56
N GLN A 54 -12.76 -6.18 -9.86
CA GLN A 54 -12.81 -5.52 -8.56
C GLN A 54 -13.43 -6.40 -7.49
N PHE A 55 -12.56 -6.85 -6.59
CA PHE A 55 -12.88 -7.65 -5.43
C PHE A 55 -12.48 -6.90 -4.17
N TYR A 56 -13.39 -6.86 -3.21
CA TYR A 56 -13.17 -6.25 -1.92
C TYR A 56 -13.31 -7.30 -0.84
N GLU A 57 -12.43 -7.23 0.14
CA GLU A 57 -12.48 -8.05 1.34
C GLU A 57 -12.75 -7.19 2.57
N ASP A 58 -13.31 -7.83 3.58
CA ASP A 58 -13.52 -7.25 4.90
C ASP A 58 -14.39 -5.98 4.87
N LEU A 59 -15.53 -6.06 4.19
CA LEU A 59 -16.50 -4.96 4.11
C LEU A 59 -17.52 -5.02 5.26
N ILE A 60 -17.96 -3.83 5.68
CA ILE A 60 -19.16 -3.63 6.47
C ILE A 60 -20.36 -3.77 5.52
N GLN A 61 -21.34 -4.59 5.89
CA GLN A 61 -22.63 -4.66 5.19
C GLN A 61 -23.66 -3.81 5.93
N THR A 62 -24.45 -3.04 5.20
CA THR A 62 -25.58 -2.26 5.74
C THR A 62 -26.82 -2.39 4.87
N ASP A 63 -27.99 -2.25 5.48
CA ASP A 63 -29.27 -2.11 4.78
C ASP A 63 -29.66 -0.65 4.53
N ALA A 64 -28.83 0.32 4.94
CA ALA A 64 -28.98 1.71 4.54
C ALA A 64 -28.94 1.81 3.00
N SER A 65 -29.84 2.61 2.43
CA SER A 65 -29.97 2.76 0.99
C SER A 65 -28.73 3.43 0.37
N ILE A 66 -27.86 2.61 -0.22
CA ILE A 66 -26.71 3.05 -1.03
C ILE A 66 -27.12 3.03 -2.50
N ASN A 67 -26.88 4.12 -3.23
CA ASN A 67 -27.14 4.25 -4.66
C ASN A 67 -25.91 4.85 -5.37
N PRO A 68 -25.82 4.77 -6.71
CA PRO A 68 -24.82 5.53 -7.47
C PRO A 68 -24.77 6.99 -7.02
N GLY A 69 -23.58 7.49 -6.70
CA GLY A 69 -23.36 8.83 -6.12
C GLY A 69 -23.23 8.87 -4.59
N ASN A 70 -23.58 7.79 -3.88
CA ASN A 70 -23.19 7.61 -2.47
C ASN A 70 -21.79 7.03 -2.31
N SER A 71 -21.26 6.36 -3.34
CA SER A 71 -19.89 5.83 -3.33
C SER A 71 -18.87 6.93 -3.07
N GLY A 72 -17.97 6.70 -2.12
CA GLY A 72 -17.01 7.69 -1.61
C GLY A 72 -17.52 8.55 -0.45
N GLY A 73 -18.84 8.57 -0.21
CA GLY A 73 -19.45 9.22 0.95
C GLY A 73 -19.30 8.39 2.24
N PRO A 74 -19.47 9.01 3.41
CA PRO A 74 -19.24 8.34 4.68
C PRO A 74 -20.44 7.48 5.12
N LEU A 75 -20.12 6.41 5.84
CA LEU A 75 -21.03 5.68 6.71
C LEU A 75 -20.74 6.11 8.16
N LEU A 76 -21.75 6.61 8.85
CA LEU A 76 -21.65 7.20 10.17
C LEU A 76 -22.34 6.34 11.23
N ASN A 77 -21.81 6.34 12.45
CA ASN A 77 -22.53 5.89 13.64
C ASN A 77 -23.53 6.99 14.10
N ILE A 78 -24.24 6.73 15.20
CA ILE A 78 -25.23 7.67 15.75
C ILE A 78 -24.62 8.94 16.35
N ASP A 79 -23.33 8.91 16.68
CA ASP A 79 -22.59 10.06 17.18
C ASP A 79 -22.06 10.96 16.05
N GLY A 80 -22.33 10.58 14.79
CA GLY A 80 -21.88 11.31 13.60
C GLY A 80 -20.43 11.04 13.22
N GLU A 81 -19.79 10.04 13.82
CA GLU A 81 -18.42 9.66 13.53
C GLU A 81 -18.37 8.73 12.31
N MET A 82 -17.40 8.96 11.42
CA MET A 82 -17.21 8.10 10.26
C MET A 82 -16.65 6.73 10.69
N ILE A 83 -17.42 5.67 10.42
CA ILE A 83 -17.07 4.27 10.68
C ILE A 83 -16.80 3.48 9.40
N GLY A 84 -17.14 4.03 8.24
CA GLY A 84 -16.78 3.44 6.95
C GLY A 84 -16.93 4.40 5.77
N ILE A 85 -16.51 3.95 4.58
CA ILE A 85 -16.66 4.66 3.31
C ILE A 85 -17.52 3.81 2.38
N ASN A 86 -18.68 4.33 1.97
CA ASN A 86 -19.60 3.63 1.08
C ASN A 86 -18.91 3.32 -0.25
N VAL A 87 -18.98 2.08 -0.72
CA VAL A 87 -18.26 1.67 -1.94
C VAL A 87 -19.16 1.07 -2.99
N ALA A 88 -20.07 0.17 -2.61
CA ALA A 88 -20.81 -0.63 -3.56
C ALA A 88 -22.16 -1.10 -2.99
N VAL A 89 -22.97 -1.65 -3.89
CA VAL A 89 -24.18 -2.43 -3.57
C VAL A 89 -24.11 -3.78 -4.24
N ARG A 90 -24.84 -4.75 -3.71
CA ARG A 90 -25.06 -6.00 -4.43
C ARG A 90 -26.09 -5.75 -5.54
N ALA A 91 -25.66 -5.83 -6.80
CA ALA A 91 -26.54 -5.69 -7.94
C ALA A 91 -27.72 -6.68 -7.87
N GLY A 92 -28.94 -6.19 -8.10
CA GLY A 92 -30.16 -7.00 -8.07
C GLY A 92 -30.67 -7.37 -6.67
N ALA A 93 -30.07 -6.86 -5.59
CA ALA A 93 -30.58 -7.02 -4.23
C ALA A 93 -30.92 -5.67 -3.60
N GLN A 94 -32.05 -5.61 -2.90
CA GLN A 94 -32.45 -4.44 -2.12
C GLN A 94 -31.92 -4.56 -0.69
N GLY A 95 -31.52 -3.44 -0.09
CA GLY A 95 -31.03 -3.42 1.30
C GLY A 95 -29.71 -4.15 1.53
N ILE A 96 -28.85 -4.26 0.49
CA ILE A 96 -27.50 -4.83 0.62
C ILE A 96 -26.49 -3.84 0.05
N GLY A 97 -26.06 -2.93 0.92
CA GLY A 97 -24.96 -1.99 0.68
C GLY A 97 -23.68 -2.42 1.38
N PHE A 98 -22.55 -1.92 0.89
CA PHE A 98 -21.24 -2.19 1.46
C PHE A 98 -20.40 -0.93 1.66
N ALA A 99 -19.64 -0.91 2.76
CA ALA A 99 -18.67 0.13 3.08
C ALA A 99 -17.32 -0.46 3.47
N ILE A 100 -16.25 0.22 3.09
CA ILE A 100 -14.88 -0.07 3.54
C ILE A 100 -14.76 0.39 5.00
N PRO A 101 -14.27 -0.46 5.93
CA PRO A 101 -14.05 -0.06 7.33
C PRO A 101 -13.14 1.16 7.43
N VAL A 102 -13.47 2.11 8.31
CA VAL A 102 -12.71 3.35 8.42
C VAL A 102 -11.27 3.13 8.82
N ASP A 103 -10.98 2.16 9.70
CA ASP A 103 -9.59 1.89 10.14
C ASP A 103 -8.72 1.42 8.97
N LYS A 104 -9.30 0.61 8.07
CA LYS A 104 -8.65 0.18 6.83
C LYS A 104 -8.40 1.36 5.90
N ALA A 105 -9.39 2.23 5.71
CA ALA A 105 -9.23 3.43 4.88
C ALA A 105 -8.14 4.37 5.42
N MET A 106 -8.12 4.59 6.73
CA MET A 106 -7.12 5.42 7.41
C MET A 106 -5.71 4.83 7.30
N ALA A 107 -5.56 3.51 7.39
CA ALA A 107 -4.29 2.83 7.20
C ALA A 107 -3.75 3.00 5.78
N VAL A 108 -4.61 2.87 4.76
CA VAL A 108 -4.23 3.10 3.35
C VAL A 108 -3.84 4.57 3.13
N ALA A 109 -4.62 5.53 3.64
CA ALA A 109 -4.31 6.94 3.54
C ALA A 109 -2.95 7.27 4.18
N ALA A 110 -2.65 6.69 5.35
CA ALA A 110 -1.37 6.85 6.02
C ALA A 110 -0.21 6.32 5.17
N GLN A 111 -0.36 5.15 4.53
CA GLN A 111 0.65 4.59 3.64
C GLN A 111 0.91 5.48 2.42
N LEU A 112 -0.15 6.02 1.81
CA LEU A 112 -0.03 6.94 0.68
C LEU A 112 0.70 8.22 1.06
N LEU A 113 0.38 8.82 2.22
CA LEU A 113 1.09 9.99 2.72
C LEU A 113 2.54 9.67 3.06
N ALA A 114 2.83 8.53 3.70
CA ALA A 114 4.18 8.10 4.00
C ALA A 114 5.03 7.96 2.74
N GLN A 115 4.50 7.33 1.68
CA GLN A 115 5.20 7.15 0.39
C GLN A 115 5.41 8.47 -0.36
N CYS A 116 4.44 9.38 -0.31
CA CYS A 116 4.60 10.70 -0.90
C CYS A 116 5.63 11.53 -0.12
N GLY A 117 5.52 11.53 1.21
CA GLY A 117 6.40 12.26 2.11
C GLY A 117 7.84 11.76 2.06
N SER A 118 8.07 10.44 1.93
CA SER A 118 9.41 9.85 1.90
C SER A 118 10.25 10.28 0.69
N LYS A 119 9.63 10.85 -0.35
CA LYS A 119 10.34 11.44 -1.50
C LYS A 119 10.94 12.82 -1.18
N LYS A 120 10.40 13.49 -0.16
CA LYS A 120 10.80 14.84 0.27
C LYS A 120 11.57 14.78 1.59
N ASN A 121 10.93 14.20 2.61
CA ASN A 121 11.38 14.13 3.99
C ASN A 121 11.61 12.67 4.39
N TRP A 122 12.88 12.25 4.43
CA TRP A 122 13.25 10.93 4.92
C TRP A 122 13.52 10.98 6.42
N HIS A 123 12.93 10.05 7.15
CA HIS A 123 13.11 9.89 8.60
C HIS A 123 13.48 8.46 9.02
N GLY A 124 13.21 7.44 8.18
CA GLY A 124 13.59 6.04 8.43
C GLY A 124 12.80 5.31 9.52
N ILE A 125 11.57 5.74 9.81
CA ILE A 125 10.65 5.02 10.71
C ILE A 125 9.82 4.06 9.88
N VAL A 126 9.86 2.77 10.22
CA VAL A 126 8.96 1.75 9.67
C VAL A 126 7.85 1.52 10.69
N SER A 127 6.61 1.86 10.33
CA SER A 127 5.46 1.71 11.22
C SER A 127 4.91 0.28 11.18
N ALA A 128 4.45 -0.21 12.33
CA ALA A 128 3.72 -1.46 12.41
C ALA A 128 2.29 -1.28 11.87
N LYS A 129 1.69 -2.36 11.37
CA LYS A 129 0.24 -2.37 11.12
C LYS A 129 -0.50 -2.16 12.44
N PRO A 130 -1.52 -1.29 12.49
CA PRO A 130 -2.37 -1.17 13.67
C PRO A 130 -2.94 -2.53 14.05
N GLY A 131 -2.82 -2.93 15.32
CA GLY A 131 -3.47 -4.14 15.85
C GLY A 131 -4.94 -3.87 16.17
N PRO A 132 -5.79 -4.91 16.22
CA PRO A 132 -7.19 -4.74 16.59
C PRO A 132 -7.33 -4.28 18.06
N GLY A 133 -8.18 -3.26 18.27
CA GLY A 133 -8.72 -2.90 19.60
C GLY A 133 -7.90 -1.95 20.47
N LYS A 134 -6.64 -1.66 20.17
CA LYS A 134 -5.85 -0.59 20.83
C LYS A 134 -4.74 -0.18 19.89
N ASN A 135 -4.59 1.12 19.64
CA ASN A 135 -3.29 1.80 19.58
C ASN A 135 -3.51 3.26 19.22
N THR A 136 -3.75 4.08 20.25
CA THR A 136 -3.46 5.51 20.12
C THR A 136 -1.97 5.66 19.82
N GLY A 137 -1.64 6.19 18.65
CA GLY A 137 -0.26 6.48 18.25
C GLY A 137 0.23 5.76 17.02
N LEU A 138 1.49 6.03 16.66
CA LEU A 138 2.22 5.31 15.63
C LEU A 138 3.22 4.36 16.29
N VAL A 139 3.02 3.06 16.10
CA VAL A 139 3.91 2.02 16.63
C VAL A 139 5.10 1.86 15.70
N VAL A 140 6.31 1.94 16.25
CA VAL A 140 7.57 1.73 15.52
C VAL A 140 7.84 0.23 15.42
N ALA A 141 7.72 -0.34 14.22
CA ALA A 141 8.08 -1.74 13.97
C ALA A 141 9.59 -1.91 13.89
N SER A 142 10.25 -1.03 13.14
CA SER A 142 11.70 -0.99 13.03
C SER A 142 12.18 0.42 12.68
N VAL A 143 13.48 0.64 12.85
CA VAL A 143 14.14 1.88 12.49
C VAL A 143 15.24 1.56 11.48
N GLU A 144 15.24 2.27 10.36
CA GLU A 144 16.27 2.10 9.33
C GLU A 144 17.65 2.48 9.89
N GLN A 145 18.66 1.70 9.54
CA GLN A 145 20.03 1.97 9.98
C GLN A 145 20.54 3.29 9.39
N ALA A 146 21.29 4.06 10.19
CA ALA A 146 21.83 5.36 9.79
C ALA A 146 20.76 6.37 9.34
N SER A 147 19.52 6.21 9.80
CA SER A 147 18.42 7.16 9.55
C SER A 147 18.33 8.26 10.62
N PRO A 148 17.59 9.35 10.35
CA PRO A 148 17.27 10.33 11.37
C PRO A 148 16.58 9.75 12.60
N ALA A 149 15.68 8.79 12.43
CA ALA A 149 15.05 8.11 13.55
C ALA A 149 16.05 7.32 14.40
N ALA A 150 17.03 6.67 13.78
CA ALA A 150 18.10 6.00 14.51
C ALA A 150 18.97 7.01 15.29
N ALA A 151 19.32 8.14 14.67
CA ALA A 151 20.08 9.22 15.32
C ALA A 151 19.30 9.85 16.48
N ALA A 152 17.98 9.99 16.35
CA ALA A 152 17.07 10.44 17.40
C ALA A 152 16.90 9.42 18.55
N GLY A 153 17.41 8.19 18.38
CA GLY A 153 17.32 7.13 19.39
C GLY A 153 15.96 6.46 19.49
N LEU A 154 15.14 6.51 18.43
CA LEU A 154 13.92 5.70 18.33
C LEU A 154 14.25 4.21 18.30
N GLN A 155 13.37 3.39 18.87
CA GLN A 155 13.57 1.95 19.02
C GLN A 155 12.32 1.16 18.56
N PRO A 156 12.47 -0.08 18.07
CA PRO A 156 11.35 -0.98 17.87
C PRO A 156 10.50 -1.12 19.14
N GLY A 157 9.17 -1.06 19.00
CA GLY A 157 8.22 -1.13 20.11
C GLY A 157 7.87 0.22 20.74
N ASP A 158 8.57 1.29 20.38
CA ASP A 158 8.16 2.66 20.70
C ASP A 158 6.78 2.99 20.12
N VAL A 159 5.99 3.77 20.84
CA VAL A 159 4.72 4.31 20.35
C VAL A 159 4.75 5.82 20.36
N ILE A 160 4.77 6.45 19.19
CA ILE A 160 4.73 7.91 19.04
C ILE A 160 3.30 8.37 19.37
N LEU A 161 3.18 9.22 20.37
CA LEU A 161 1.91 9.76 20.89
C LEU A 161 1.67 11.19 20.45
N ASP A 162 2.73 11.98 20.29
CA ASP A 162 2.66 13.39 19.91
C ASP A 162 3.83 13.70 18.95
N VAL A 163 3.59 14.55 17.96
CA VAL A 163 4.61 15.14 17.08
C VAL A 163 4.41 16.64 17.02
N GLY A 164 5.47 17.41 17.14
CA GLY A 164 5.38 18.86 17.07
C GLY A 164 6.69 19.51 16.68
N GLN A 165 6.61 20.82 16.51
CA GLN A 165 7.77 21.67 16.32
C GLN A 165 7.83 22.66 17.48
N PRO A 166 8.63 22.39 18.54
CA PRO A 166 8.66 23.23 19.73
C PRO A 166 9.36 24.59 19.46
N SER A 167 10.16 24.67 18.40
CA SER A 167 10.91 25.86 17.98
C SER A 167 10.71 26.16 16.50
N GLY A 168 10.18 27.34 16.19
CA GLY A 168 9.90 27.82 14.83
C GLY A 168 9.04 29.09 14.81
N ALA A 169 8.80 29.65 13.63
CA ALA A 169 7.99 30.87 13.47
C ALA A 169 6.52 30.69 13.94
N GLN A 170 6.01 29.46 13.92
CA GLN A 170 4.71 29.08 14.46
C GLN A 170 4.83 27.69 15.11
N PRO A 171 5.02 27.59 16.44
CA PRO A 171 5.07 26.30 17.11
C PRO A 171 3.72 25.59 17.04
N TRP A 172 3.75 24.28 16.88
CA TRP A 172 2.54 23.45 16.80
C TRP A 172 2.82 22.07 17.36
N GLN A 173 1.76 21.40 17.79
CA GLN A 173 1.80 20.02 18.26
C GLN A 173 0.54 19.31 17.77
N THR A 174 0.73 18.11 17.25
CA THR A 174 -0.33 17.21 16.79
C THR A 174 -0.28 15.95 17.64
N LYS A 175 -1.41 15.64 18.30
CA LYS A 175 -1.61 14.34 18.93
C LYS A 175 -1.71 13.28 17.84
N VAL A 176 -0.96 12.20 17.99
CA VAL A 176 -0.96 11.07 17.07
C VAL A 176 -1.92 10.03 17.63
N GLU A 177 -3.12 9.96 17.07
CA GLU A 177 -4.09 8.92 17.44
C GLU A 177 -3.98 7.72 16.50
N ARG A 178 -3.63 7.97 15.23
CA ARG A 178 -3.38 6.95 14.22
C ARG A 178 -2.18 7.34 13.33
N PRO A 179 -1.59 6.39 12.58
CA PRO A 179 -0.45 6.69 11.70
C PRO A 179 -0.69 7.85 10.72
N LEU A 180 -1.93 8.05 10.27
CA LEU A 180 -2.30 9.15 9.37
C LEU A 180 -1.98 10.52 9.98
N ASP A 181 -2.19 10.71 11.28
CA ASP A 181 -1.96 12.00 11.96
C ASP A 181 -0.47 12.37 11.92
N PHE A 182 0.38 11.38 12.17
CA PHE A 182 1.83 11.55 12.10
C PHE A 182 2.25 11.95 10.67
N TYR A 183 1.89 11.17 9.66
CA TYR A 183 2.33 11.48 8.29
C TYR A 183 1.72 12.77 7.75
N ARG A 184 0.48 13.13 8.13
CA ARG A 184 -0.15 14.41 7.78
C ARG A 184 0.61 15.59 8.38
N ALA A 185 1.04 15.50 9.64
CA ALA A 185 1.81 16.56 10.30
C ALA A 185 3.17 16.84 9.63
N LEU A 186 3.68 15.90 8.83
CA LEU A 186 4.96 16.00 8.14
C LEU A 186 4.87 16.53 6.70
N VAL A 187 3.66 16.69 6.13
CA VAL A 187 3.48 16.99 4.69
C VAL A 187 4.12 18.30 4.28
N ASP A 188 3.91 19.36 5.05
CA ASP A 188 4.37 20.71 4.73
C ASP A 188 5.77 21.01 5.25
N LEU A 189 6.41 20.03 5.90
CA LEU A 189 7.74 20.20 6.45
C LEU A 189 8.81 20.08 5.37
N GLU A 190 9.97 20.65 5.66
CA GLU A 190 11.16 20.65 4.81
C GLU A 190 12.31 19.88 5.46
N PRO A 191 13.24 19.34 4.66
CA PRO A 191 14.49 18.80 5.17
C PRO A 191 15.24 19.78 6.08
N GLY A 192 15.85 19.26 7.14
CA GLY A 192 16.59 20.02 8.15
C GLY A 192 15.73 20.57 9.28
N GLN A 193 14.40 20.50 9.19
CA GLN A 193 13.52 20.89 10.30
C GLN A 193 13.58 19.87 11.44
N GLU A 194 13.62 20.38 12.67
CA GLU A 194 13.60 19.59 13.90
C GLU A 194 12.17 19.41 14.41
N LEU A 195 11.87 18.19 14.82
CA LEU A 195 10.61 17.78 15.39
C LEU A 195 10.82 17.20 16.78
N GLU A 196 9.93 17.55 17.68
CA GLU A 196 9.82 16.90 18.98
C GLU A 196 8.78 15.80 18.91
N LEU A 197 9.22 14.59 19.26
CA LEU A 197 8.39 13.42 19.36
C LEU A 197 8.19 13.09 20.83
N SER A 198 6.94 12.90 21.23
CA SER A 198 6.66 12.27 22.51
C SER A 198 6.28 10.81 22.31
N VAL A 199 7.01 9.93 22.98
CA VAL A 199 7.05 8.50 22.70
C VAL A 199 6.79 7.73 23.97
N ARG A 200 5.98 6.68 23.91
CA ARG A 200 5.85 5.71 25.00
C ARG A 200 6.81 4.55 24.78
N ARG A 201 7.77 4.39 25.69
CA ARG A 201 8.78 3.32 25.70
C ARG A 201 8.74 2.59 27.04
N GLY A 202 8.52 1.27 27.02
CA GLY A 202 8.48 0.48 28.27
C GLY A 202 7.40 0.93 29.27
N GLY A 203 6.38 1.68 28.82
CA GLY A 203 5.34 2.26 29.69
C GLY A 203 5.59 3.71 30.10
N GLU A 204 6.79 4.24 29.92
CA GLU A 204 7.15 5.62 30.27
C GLU A 204 7.10 6.55 29.05
N LYS A 205 6.85 7.84 29.29
CA LYS A 205 6.85 8.89 28.25
C LYS A 205 8.27 9.46 28.11
N VAL A 206 8.82 9.39 26.91
CA VAL A 206 10.16 9.84 26.53
C VAL A 206 10.02 10.88 25.43
N THR A 207 10.78 11.97 25.52
CA THR A 207 10.82 13.00 24.47
C THR A 207 12.08 12.82 23.63
N LEU A 208 11.94 12.78 22.31
CA LEU A 208 13.02 12.61 21.35
C LEU A 208 13.00 13.73 20.31
N GLN A 209 14.18 14.18 19.88
CA GLN A 209 14.31 15.16 18.79
C GLN A 209 14.66 14.45 17.48
N LEU A 210 13.81 14.63 16.47
CA LEU A 210 13.96 14.07 15.13
C LEU A 210 14.21 15.19 14.13
N THR A 211 15.38 15.21 13.49
CA THR A 211 15.66 16.14 12.39
C THR A 211 15.33 15.49 11.06
N LEU A 212 14.40 16.04 10.28
CA LEU A 212 14.08 15.48 8.96
C LEU A 212 15.30 15.58 8.03
N ALA A 213 15.60 14.51 7.31
CA ALA A 213 16.65 14.53 6.31
C ALA A 213 16.05 14.64 4.90
N GLN A 214 16.80 15.23 3.98
CA GLN A 214 16.43 15.15 2.58
C GLN A 214 16.49 13.68 2.18
N ALA A 215 15.45 13.21 1.50
CA ALA A 215 15.52 11.90 0.88
C ALA A 215 16.77 11.86 0.00
N ALA A 216 17.71 10.95 0.30
CA ALA A 216 18.78 10.67 -0.65
C ALA A 216 18.10 10.39 -1.99
N PRO A 217 18.64 10.86 -3.14
CA PRO A 217 18.14 10.41 -4.43
C PRO A 217 18.09 8.90 -4.32
N ALA A 218 16.89 8.32 -4.45
CA ALA A 218 16.70 6.90 -4.25
C ALA A 218 17.87 6.24 -4.96
N LYS A 219 18.71 5.46 -4.23
CA LYS A 219 19.63 4.55 -4.90
C LYS A 219 18.74 3.91 -5.94
N GLN A 220 19.03 4.15 -7.23
CA GLN A 220 18.15 3.77 -8.33
C GLN A 220 17.56 2.42 -7.96
N PRO A 221 16.22 2.27 -7.89
CA PRO A 221 15.61 1.06 -7.37
C PRO A 221 16.37 -0.07 -8.01
N THR A 222 17.11 -0.81 -7.20
CA THR A 222 18.03 -1.79 -7.75
C THR A 222 17.15 -2.69 -8.58
N ASN A 223 17.39 -2.76 -9.88
CA ASN A 223 16.51 -3.53 -10.74
C ASN A 223 16.69 -4.98 -10.28
N PRO A 224 15.73 -5.58 -9.53
CA PRO A 224 16.06 -6.81 -8.83
C PRO A 224 16.22 -7.94 -9.85
N THR A 225 15.54 -7.83 -11.00
CA THR A 225 15.75 -8.75 -12.12
C THR A 225 17.14 -8.58 -12.74
N TRP A 226 17.72 -7.38 -12.74
CA TRP A 226 19.11 -7.17 -13.15
C TRP A 226 20.09 -7.73 -12.13
N GLU A 227 19.83 -7.56 -10.83
CA GLU A 227 20.72 -8.04 -9.77
C GLU A 227 20.73 -9.56 -9.66
N ILE A 228 19.54 -10.16 -9.58
CA ILE A 228 19.32 -11.57 -9.30
C ILE A 228 19.46 -12.42 -10.57
N LEU A 229 18.78 -12.03 -11.65
CA LEU A 229 18.73 -12.83 -12.90
C LEU A 229 19.77 -12.35 -13.92
N GLY A 230 20.19 -11.09 -13.83
CA GLY A 230 20.97 -10.44 -14.88
C GLY A 230 20.13 -9.94 -16.05
N LEU A 231 18.84 -9.70 -15.86
CA LEU A 231 17.93 -9.27 -16.92
C LEU A 231 17.42 -7.86 -16.68
N GLU A 232 17.51 -7.01 -17.70
CA GLU A 232 16.72 -5.78 -17.77
C GLU A 232 15.46 -6.06 -18.59
N LEU A 233 14.31 -5.94 -17.94
CA LEU A 233 13.01 -6.35 -18.49
C LEU A 233 12.09 -5.15 -18.68
N LYS A 234 11.37 -5.13 -19.80
CA LYS A 234 10.34 -4.13 -20.08
C LYS A 234 9.02 -4.80 -20.49
N PRO A 235 7.88 -4.43 -19.87
CA PRO A 235 6.59 -4.95 -20.30
C PRO A 235 6.27 -4.62 -21.75
N ILE A 236 5.75 -5.60 -22.49
CA ILE A 236 5.17 -5.40 -23.81
C ILE A 236 3.65 -5.23 -23.65
N PRO A 237 3.05 -4.11 -24.11
CA PRO A 237 1.60 -3.94 -24.09
C PRO A 237 0.89 -5.10 -24.79
N PRO A 238 -0.23 -5.64 -24.25
CA PRO A 238 -0.88 -6.84 -24.81
C PRO A 238 -1.26 -6.73 -26.29
N ALA A 239 -1.72 -5.57 -26.74
CA ALA A 239 -2.07 -5.35 -28.13
C ALA A 239 -0.84 -5.40 -29.06
N GLU A 240 0.31 -4.91 -28.59
CA GLU A 240 1.57 -4.97 -29.33
C GLU A 240 2.09 -6.41 -29.40
N PHE A 241 2.07 -7.11 -28.25
CA PHE A 241 2.53 -8.50 -28.17
C PHE A 241 1.78 -9.42 -29.16
N ARG A 242 0.43 -9.37 -29.16
CA ARG A 242 -0.40 -10.20 -30.05
C ARG A 242 -0.16 -9.92 -31.54
N ARG A 243 0.20 -8.69 -31.88
CA ARG A 243 0.50 -8.30 -33.27
C ARG A 243 1.87 -8.82 -33.71
N GLN A 244 2.83 -8.83 -32.79
CA GLN A 244 4.23 -9.15 -33.10
C GLN A 244 4.54 -10.65 -33.02
N PHE A 245 3.88 -11.39 -32.12
CA PHE A 245 4.18 -12.78 -31.85
C PHE A 245 2.99 -13.70 -32.16
N GLN A 246 3.22 -14.72 -32.97
CA GLN A 246 2.22 -15.76 -33.26
C GLN A 246 2.42 -16.95 -32.33
N THR A 247 1.85 -16.86 -31.13
CA THR A 247 2.16 -17.78 -30.03
C THR A 247 0.95 -18.03 -29.13
N ARG A 248 1.04 -19.04 -28.28
CA ARG A 248 0.02 -19.40 -27.28
C ARG A 248 0.01 -18.50 -26.05
N TYR A 249 1.04 -17.69 -25.85
CA TYR A 249 1.14 -16.79 -24.69
C TYR A 249 0.37 -15.49 -24.94
N GLU A 250 -0.17 -14.90 -23.88
CA GLU A 250 -0.99 -13.68 -23.97
C GLU A 250 -0.19 -12.38 -23.79
N GLY A 251 1.08 -12.49 -23.38
CA GLY A 251 2.00 -11.38 -23.16
C GLY A 251 3.38 -11.85 -22.68
N GLY A 252 4.27 -10.88 -22.42
CA GLY A 252 5.61 -11.15 -21.91
C GLY A 252 6.43 -9.89 -21.67
N LEU A 253 7.62 -10.08 -21.11
CA LEU A 253 8.59 -9.02 -20.82
C LEU A 253 9.74 -9.06 -21.84
N LEU A 254 9.93 -7.97 -22.59
CA LEU A 254 11.06 -7.81 -23.49
C LEU A 254 12.37 -7.75 -22.69
N VAL A 255 13.34 -8.55 -23.09
CA VAL A 255 14.72 -8.47 -22.59
C VAL A 255 15.43 -7.32 -23.29
N VAL A 256 15.63 -6.23 -22.57
CA VAL A 256 16.30 -5.01 -23.05
C VAL A 256 17.82 -5.13 -22.95
N ALA A 257 18.30 -5.78 -21.89
CA ALA A 257 19.72 -6.04 -21.67
C ALA A 257 19.91 -7.33 -20.86
N VAL A 258 21.09 -7.93 -21.02
CA VAL A 258 21.53 -9.11 -20.27
C VAL A 258 22.91 -8.81 -19.68
N ARG A 259 23.05 -8.98 -18.37
CA ARG A 259 24.31 -8.75 -17.65
C ARG A 259 25.32 -9.85 -17.99
N PRO A 260 26.53 -9.54 -18.48
CA PRO A 260 27.55 -10.55 -18.71
C PRO A 260 27.87 -11.36 -17.44
N GLY A 261 28.06 -12.68 -17.58
CA GLY A 261 28.37 -13.58 -16.46
C GLY A 261 27.21 -13.78 -15.46
N SER A 262 25.98 -13.39 -15.81
CA SER A 262 24.80 -13.65 -14.99
C SER A 262 24.17 -15.01 -15.27
N PRO A 263 23.28 -15.51 -14.37
CA PRO A 263 22.51 -16.73 -14.62
C PRO A 263 21.78 -16.71 -15.97
N ALA A 264 21.20 -15.58 -16.35
CA ALA A 264 20.55 -15.45 -17.66
C ALA A 264 21.51 -15.53 -18.84
N ALA A 265 22.70 -14.93 -18.73
CA ALA A 265 23.71 -15.00 -19.77
C ALA A 265 24.22 -16.44 -19.96
N GLU A 266 24.44 -17.17 -18.86
CA GLU A 266 24.87 -18.57 -18.89
C GLU A 266 23.83 -19.49 -19.52
N GLN A 267 22.54 -19.18 -19.35
CA GLN A 267 21.44 -19.88 -20.01
C GLN A 267 21.19 -19.41 -21.45
N GLY A 268 22.02 -18.50 -21.98
CA GLY A 268 21.97 -18.06 -23.37
C GLY A 268 20.79 -17.14 -23.71
N ILE A 269 20.19 -16.49 -22.71
CA ILE A 269 19.20 -15.43 -22.91
C ILE A 269 19.90 -14.21 -23.54
N ARG A 270 19.23 -13.55 -24.49
CA ARG A 270 19.77 -12.45 -25.27
C ARG A 270 18.82 -11.25 -25.27
N ARG A 271 19.39 -10.07 -25.51
CA ARG A 271 18.60 -8.88 -25.84
C ARG A 271 17.68 -9.18 -27.03
N GLY A 272 16.42 -8.80 -26.90
CA GLY A 272 15.37 -9.05 -27.89
C GLY A 272 14.56 -10.33 -27.66
N ASP A 273 14.99 -11.22 -26.77
CA ASP A 273 14.14 -12.31 -26.29
C ASP A 273 12.96 -11.74 -25.48
N VAL A 274 11.88 -12.51 -25.37
CA VAL A 274 10.72 -12.13 -24.56
C VAL A 274 10.46 -13.19 -23.50
N LEU A 275 10.62 -12.85 -22.22
CA LEU A 275 10.30 -13.73 -21.10
C LEU A 275 8.78 -13.86 -20.96
N VAL A 276 8.26 -15.07 -21.16
CA VAL A 276 6.81 -15.35 -21.18
C VAL A 276 6.36 -16.20 -20.01
N GLY A 277 7.29 -16.88 -19.33
CA GLY A 277 6.95 -17.59 -18.10
C GLY A 277 8.13 -18.06 -17.26
N MET A 278 7.85 -18.29 -15.99
CA MET A 278 8.73 -18.92 -15.02
C MET A 278 7.96 -20.03 -14.30
N HIS A 279 8.46 -21.25 -14.37
CA HIS A 279 7.80 -22.47 -13.94
C HIS A 279 6.40 -22.64 -14.59
N ILE A 280 5.32 -22.51 -13.82
CA ILE A 280 3.94 -22.57 -14.35
C ILE A 280 3.30 -21.19 -14.46
N TRP A 281 4.01 -20.12 -14.10
CA TRP A 281 3.48 -18.77 -14.02
C TRP A 281 3.86 -17.94 -15.23
N SER A 282 2.88 -17.20 -15.75
CA SER A 282 3.09 -16.19 -16.79
C SER A 282 3.80 -14.96 -16.23
N THR A 283 4.73 -14.40 -16.99
CA THR A 283 5.48 -13.20 -16.61
C THR A 283 5.02 -12.00 -17.46
N LEU A 284 3.89 -11.40 -17.09
CA LEU A 284 3.31 -10.26 -17.82
C LEU A 284 3.85 -8.92 -17.31
N SER A 285 4.31 -8.88 -16.07
CA SER A 285 4.92 -7.71 -15.43
C SER A 285 6.15 -8.11 -14.61
N VAL A 286 6.99 -7.12 -14.28
CA VAL A 286 8.17 -7.33 -13.44
C VAL A 286 7.76 -7.83 -12.05
N GLU A 287 6.62 -7.37 -11.54
CA GLU A 287 6.04 -7.82 -10.27
C GLU A 287 5.71 -9.31 -10.28
N ASN A 288 5.28 -9.89 -11.42
CA ASN A 288 5.09 -11.35 -11.51
C ASN A 288 6.41 -12.10 -11.33
N VAL A 289 7.49 -11.62 -11.94
CA VAL A 289 8.83 -12.21 -11.80
C VAL A 289 9.29 -12.14 -10.34
N LEU A 290 9.15 -10.98 -9.71
CA LEU A 290 9.50 -10.80 -8.29
C LEU A 290 8.64 -11.67 -7.38
N TRP A 291 7.34 -11.77 -7.66
CA TRP A 291 6.42 -12.61 -6.88
C TRP A 291 6.81 -14.08 -6.95
N VAL A 292 7.14 -14.60 -8.14
CA VAL A 292 7.60 -16.00 -8.31
C VAL A 292 8.85 -16.27 -7.47
N MET A 293 9.82 -15.35 -7.48
CA MET A 293 11.06 -15.49 -6.73
C MET A 293 10.88 -15.42 -5.21
N LYS A 294 9.83 -14.75 -4.72
CA LYS A 294 9.55 -14.59 -3.28
C LYS A 294 8.59 -15.65 -2.71
N ARG A 295 8.23 -16.67 -3.50
CA ARG A 295 7.31 -17.69 -3.01
C ARG A 295 7.97 -18.53 -1.90
N PRO A 296 7.21 -18.98 -0.88
CA PRO A 296 7.74 -19.83 0.18
C PRO A 296 8.35 -21.16 -0.31
N ASP A 297 7.87 -21.67 -1.44
CA ASP A 297 8.32 -22.91 -2.07
C ASP A 297 9.46 -22.69 -3.09
N PHE A 298 9.94 -21.46 -3.30
CA PHE A 298 10.90 -21.14 -4.36
C PHE A 298 12.20 -21.95 -4.28
N ALA A 299 12.69 -22.24 -3.07
CA ALA A 299 13.89 -23.06 -2.88
C ALA A 299 13.76 -24.46 -3.51
N SER A 300 12.57 -25.05 -3.51
CA SER A 300 12.29 -26.34 -4.17
C SER A 300 12.22 -26.24 -5.70
N LEU A 301 12.05 -25.02 -6.22
CA LEU A 301 11.92 -24.72 -7.64
C LEU A 301 13.25 -24.26 -8.25
N ASN A 302 14.32 -24.11 -7.47
CA ASN A 302 15.63 -23.61 -7.91
C ASN A 302 16.55 -24.77 -8.36
N PRO A 303 17.13 -24.76 -9.58
CA PRO A 303 17.05 -23.72 -10.61
C PRO A 303 15.67 -23.67 -11.28
N ILE A 304 15.13 -22.46 -11.43
CA ILE A 304 13.76 -22.27 -11.91
C ILE A 304 13.69 -22.37 -13.42
N LYS A 305 12.77 -23.23 -13.90
CA LYS A 305 12.50 -23.35 -15.33
C LYS A 305 11.95 -22.02 -15.86
N PHE A 306 12.46 -21.54 -16.98
CA PHE A 306 11.92 -20.36 -17.65
C PHE A 306 11.52 -20.67 -19.09
N PHE A 307 10.69 -19.80 -19.66
CA PHE A 307 10.29 -19.83 -21.06
C PHE A 307 10.50 -18.46 -21.68
N ILE A 308 11.20 -18.41 -22.81
CA ILE A 308 11.36 -17.21 -23.63
C ILE A 308 10.83 -17.44 -25.04
N LEU A 309 10.45 -16.35 -25.70
CA LEU A 309 10.30 -16.31 -27.15
C LEU A 309 11.54 -15.69 -27.77
N ARG A 310 12.04 -16.33 -28.82
CA ARG A 310 13.06 -15.76 -29.72
C ARG A 310 12.48 -15.83 -31.14
N GLY A 311 12.02 -14.69 -31.65
CA GLY A 311 11.11 -14.70 -32.78
C GLY A 311 9.78 -15.36 -32.38
N ASN A 312 9.33 -16.37 -33.13
CA ASN A 312 8.12 -17.14 -32.81
C ASN A 312 8.40 -18.45 -32.06
N ASP A 313 9.68 -18.82 -31.90
CA ASP A 313 10.05 -20.06 -31.25
C ASP A 313 10.04 -19.91 -29.73
N THR A 314 9.44 -20.89 -29.05
CA THR A 314 9.51 -21.00 -27.59
C THR A 314 10.75 -21.79 -27.19
N LEU A 315 11.66 -21.16 -26.46
CA LEU A 315 12.82 -21.81 -25.86
C LEU A 315 12.63 -21.88 -24.33
N TYR A 316 13.32 -22.81 -23.69
CA TYR A 316 13.31 -22.95 -22.24
C TYR A 316 14.70 -23.29 -21.71
N GLY A 317 14.91 -23.01 -20.42
CA GLY A 317 16.12 -23.36 -19.68
C GLY A 317 15.86 -23.32 -18.18
N TYR A 318 16.91 -23.31 -17.38
CA TYR A 318 16.81 -23.32 -15.92
C TYR A 318 17.72 -22.24 -15.32
N LEU A 319 17.14 -21.26 -14.63
CA LEU A 319 17.87 -20.16 -14.01
C LEU A 319 18.23 -20.52 -12.57
N PRO A 320 19.51 -20.73 -12.22
CA PRO A 320 19.91 -20.78 -10.83
C PRO A 320 19.78 -19.38 -10.22
N VAL A 321 19.11 -19.30 -9.07
CA VAL A 321 18.93 -18.05 -8.31
C VAL A 321 19.57 -18.20 -6.95
N SER A 322 20.45 -17.27 -6.57
CA SER A 322 21.05 -17.29 -5.24
C SER A 322 20.01 -16.89 -4.20
N LEU A 323 19.73 -17.79 -3.24
CA LEU A 323 18.74 -17.52 -2.18
C LEU A 323 19.15 -16.36 -1.27
N HIS A 324 20.45 -16.06 -1.17
CA HIS A 324 20.95 -14.89 -0.42
C HIS A 324 20.61 -13.55 -1.08
N GLU A 325 20.35 -13.53 -2.40
CA GLU A 325 20.03 -12.31 -3.15
C GLU A 325 18.53 -11.94 -3.07
N LEU A 326 17.70 -12.82 -2.49
CA LEU A 326 16.25 -12.60 -2.37
C LEU A 326 15.87 -11.72 -1.17
N GLY A 327 16.82 -11.43 -0.27
CA GLY A 327 16.58 -10.75 1.00
C GLY A 327 15.76 -11.60 1.98
N PRO A 328 15.59 -11.13 3.23
CA PRO A 328 14.57 -11.67 4.13
C PRO A 328 13.15 -11.36 3.64
#